data_AF-A0A7K6URH9-F1
#
_entry.id   AF-A0A7K6URH9-F1
#
_cell.length_a   1.000
_cell.length_b   1.000
_cell.length_c   1.000
_cell.angle_alpha   90.00
_cell.angle_beta   90.00
_cell.angle_gamma   90.00
#
_symmetry.space_group_name_H-M   'P 1'
#
loop_
_entity.id
_entity.type
_entity.pdbx_description
1 polymer ?
#
loop_
_entity_poly.entity_id
_entity_poly.type
_entity_poly.pdbx_seq_one_letter_code
_entity_poly.pdbx_strand_id
1 'polypeptide(L)'
;YFGTSILTDPDSFQEVVVKIERPTYNKPFLGGFRNMSTGVEFHNAGSQTKPKKRPDKGIQLFCKETQTVVGKNKEQQTRNTTSTQMTKTGLYVSNMTDKLLSPGKYFTAEEYHKRRLEAVIVLQKYFRRWHAINLVQNLKEQRRLRLAQEAKEELWKKWEKKEKLRREYEKKLNPKTKEDFELLYHELGLWMQEETERINRTLTGAERKAALCALLDEETQLIACIGMHRLDANVENQQKAIFQLLGKCAQPRRWKAFDGKITEMDTQNTLRGKELLEIYRSICTKDIPKDERISVLLTLKCTVEEHECKLTEEIVELIDREVDLLSREVKECNLEGLRKRICTLFLHYIKTPEFNPEVAGLLKVPQDPLKLYKNLYFCHSCESYLPSTEFPIPANSRTIGKCRSCHQLDNEGRRREAYLKYRLMLEDLRKAEVDYQDDSKIVFLVQFSDLQYLVENIWNCQSALSACSDLYDMVLVRWDKQQEWSPWNTILLTKEEADAHLKLCNLQKAYEAPFISRIKQKHIRAKNYFAQIPAMSSFLHRSTNPADAN
;
A
#
# COMPACT_ATOMS: atom_id res chain seq x y z
N TYR A 1 -46.11 62.71 12.01
CA TYR A 1 -47.41 63.26 11.63
C TYR A 1 -47.18 64.67 11.14
N PHE A 2 -47.44 64.93 9.87
CA PHE A 2 -47.40 66.29 9.33
C PHE A 2 -48.86 66.69 9.12
N GLY A 3 -49.33 67.73 9.81
CA GLY A 3 -50.63 68.32 9.56
C GLY A 3 -50.55 69.08 8.24
N THR A 4 -51.44 68.76 7.30
CA THR A 4 -51.52 69.47 6.03
C THR A 4 -52.90 70.10 5.99
N SER A 5 -52.97 71.43 6.04
CA SER A 5 -54.22 72.20 5.96
C SER A 5 -54.55 72.45 4.49
N ILE A 6 -55.71 71.98 4.04
CA ILE A 6 -56.19 72.18 2.67
C ILE A 6 -57.28 73.25 2.73
N LEU A 7 -57.16 74.26 1.85
CA LEU A 7 -58.10 75.38 1.71
C LEU A 7 -59.28 74.89 0.84
N THR A 8 -60.46 74.77 1.44
CA THR A 8 -61.67 74.37 0.70
C THR A 8 -62.58 75.55 0.34
N ASP A 9 -62.46 76.71 1.01
CA ASP A 9 -63.09 78.01 0.64
C ASP A 9 -62.45 79.19 1.45
N PRO A 10 -62.62 80.48 1.03
CA PRO A 10 -61.73 81.60 1.40
C PRO A 10 -61.52 81.86 2.90
N ASP A 11 -62.45 81.46 3.78
CA ASP A 11 -62.38 81.71 5.23
C ASP A 11 -62.51 80.43 6.09
N SER A 12 -62.24 79.23 5.55
CA SER A 12 -62.20 78.01 6.38
C SER A 12 -61.06 77.05 6.04
N PHE A 13 -60.32 76.64 7.08
CA PHE A 13 -59.23 75.65 6.99
C PHE A 13 -59.66 74.36 7.69
N GLN A 14 -59.54 73.23 7.00
CA GLN A 14 -59.76 71.90 7.56
C GLN A 14 -58.41 71.19 7.71
N GLU A 15 -58.03 70.84 8.95
CA GLU A 15 -56.82 70.07 9.21
C GLU A 15 -57.08 68.57 8.98
N VAL A 16 -56.42 67.99 7.97
CA VAL A 16 -56.49 66.56 7.70
C VAL A 16 -55.22 65.89 8.21
N VAL A 17 -55.39 64.93 9.12
CA VAL A 17 -54.29 64.12 9.66
C VAL A 17 -53.93 63.02 8.66
N VAL A 18 -52.87 63.23 7.89
CA VAL A 18 -52.35 62.21 6.96
C VAL A 18 -51.42 61.26 7.71
N LYS A 19 -51.85 59.99 7.87
CA LYS A 19 -50.99 58.89 8.32
C LYS A 19 -50.14 58.38 7.16
N ILE A 20 -48.85 58.70 7.16
CA ILE A 20 -47.89 58.12 6.21
C ILE A 20 -47.31 56.86 6.87
N GLU A 21 -47.78 55.69 6.46
CA GLU A 21 -47.15 54.41 6.82
C GLU A 21 -45.94 54.16 5.91
N ARG A 22 -44.75 54.05 6.49
CA ARG A 22 -43.54 53.61 5.79
C ARG A 22 -43.30 52.13 6.10
N PRO A 23 -43.77 51.20 5.25
CA PRO A 23 -43.52 49.78 5.49
C PRO A 23 -42.01 49.52 5.45
N THR A 24 -41.49 48.84 6.47
CA THR A 24 -40.06 48.53 6.62
C THR A 24 -39.57 47.42 5.67
N TYR A 25 -40.48 46.77 4.95
CA TYR A 25 -40.18 45.71 4.01
C TYR A 25 -41.25 45.61 2.93
N ASN A 26 -40.86 45.88 1.68
CA ASN A 26 -41.67 45.58 0.50
C ASN A 26 -41.25 44.23 -0.06
N LYS A 27 -42.22 43.36 -0.37
CA LYS A 27 -41.94 42.06 -1.01
C LYS A 27 -41.31 42.31 -2.39
N PRO A 28 -40.15 41.72 -2.71
CA PRO A 28 -39.57 41.83 -4.03
C PRO A 28 -40.43 41.06 -5.04
N PHE A 29 -40.80 41.70 -6.15
CA PHE A 29 -41.57 41.05 -7.22
C PHE A 29 -40.66 40.13 -8.04
N LEU A 30 -40.70 38.83 -7.76
CA LEU A 30 -39.94 37.79 -8.47
C LEU A 30 -40.84 37.00 -9.45
N GLY A 31 -41.90 37.63 -9.95
CA GLY A 31 -42.93 37.02 -10.78
C GLY A 31 -44.13 36.49 -9.98
N GLY A 32 -45.24 36.32 -10.68
CA GLY A 32 -46.54 35.94 -10.14
C GLY A 32 -47.68 36.27 -11.10
N PHE A 33 -48.92 36.06 -10.67
CA PHE A 33 -50.11 36.35 -11.48
C PHE A 33 -51.04 37.31 -10.72
N ARG A 34 -51.58 38.29 -11.43
CA ARG A 34 -52.57 39.22 -10.89
C ARG A 34 -53.95 38.83 -11.38
N ASN A 35 -54.90 38.67 -10.46
CA ASN A 35 -56.28 38.43 -10.85
C ASN A 35 -56.90 39.75 -11.35
N MET A 36 -57.39 39.76 -12.59
CA MET A 36 -57.92 40.96 -13.26
C MET A 36 -59.24 41.46 -12.63
N SER A 37 -60.05 40.58 -12.04
CA SER A 37 -61.36 40.96 -11.48
C SER A 37 -61.29 41.44 -10.03
N THR A 38 -60.42 40.86 -9.21
CA THR A 38 -60.28 41.22 -7.79
C THR A 38 -59.06 42.11 -7.52
N GLY A 39 -58.17 42.27 -8.49
CA GLY A 39 -56.95 43.08 -8.39
C GLY A 39 -55.85 42.47 -7.52
N VAL A 40 -56.10 41.32 -6.87
CA VAL A 40 -55.18 40.67 -5.92
C VAL A 40 -53.99 40.06 -6.67
N GLU A 41 -52.78 40.35 -6.17
CA GLU A 41 -51.51 39.86 -6.72
C GLU A 41 -51.05 38.60 -5.97
N PHE A 42 -50.86 37.50 -6.71
CA PHE A 42 -50.32 36.25 -6.19
C PHE A 42 -48.85 36.13 -6.58
N HIS A 43 -47.94 36.27 -5.62
CA HIS A 43 -46.50 36.13 -5.85
C HIS A 43 -46.02 34.68 -5.69
N ASN A 44 -44.96 34.32 -6.43
CA ASN A 44 -44.33 33.00 -6.36
C ASN A 44 -43.92 32.60 -4.92
N ALA A 45 -44.02 31.30 -4.60
CA ALA A 45 -43.86 30.76 -3.24
C ALA A 45 -42.59 31.23 -2.51
N GLY A 46 -41.47 31.40 -3.23
CA GLY A 46 -40.19 31.86 -2.67
C GLY A 46 -40.18 33.30 -2.13
N SER A 47 -41.21 34.11 -2.43
CA SER A 47 -41.35 35.50 -1.98
C SER A 47 -42.38 35.69 -0.85
N GLN A 48 -43.08 34.62 -0.45
CA GLN A 48 -44.20 34.70 0.49
C GLN A 48 -43.77 34.81 1.96
N THR A 49 -42.61 34.28 2.32
CA THR A 49 -42.08 34.31 3.70
C THR A 49 -40.84 35.21 3.80
N LYS A 50 -40.76 36.03 4.86
CA LYS A 50 -39.53 36.80 5.16
C LYS A 50 -38.37 35.81 5.40
N PRO A 51 -37.27 35.85 4.63
CA PRO A 51 -36.16 34.95 4.85
C PRO A 51 -35.54 35.19 6.24
N LYS A 52 -35.18 34.12 6.95
CA LYS A 52 -34.44 34.21 8.22
C LYS A 52 -33.12 34.96 7.96
N LYS A 53 -32.89 36.07 8.66
CA LYS A 53 -31.58 36.74 8.68
C LYS A 53 -30.54 35.74 9.21
N ARG A 54 -29.54 35.43 8.38
CA ARG A 54 -28.40 34.63 8.84
C ARG A 54 -27.55 35.51 9.77
N PRO A 55 -27.05 34.98 10.91
CA PRO A 55 -26.14 35.73 11.76
C PRO A 55 -24.90 36.10 10.95
N ASP A 56 -24.47 37.35 11.06
CA ASP A 56 -23.28 37.84 10.38
C ASP A 56 -22.07 37.13 10.98
N LYS A 57 -21.33 36.40 10.14
CA LYS A 57 -20.18 35.59 10.59
C LYS A 57 -18.91 36.44 10.81
N GLY A 58 -18.97 37.76 10.55
CA GLY A 58 -17.83 38.68 10.75
C GLY A 58 -16.66 38.45 9.79
N ILE A 59 -16.80 37.54 8.82
CA ILE A 59 -15.78 37.17 7.85
C ILE A 59 -16.38 37.33 6.45
N GLN A 60 -15.76 38.19 5.63
CA GLN A 60 -16.08 38.28 4.21
C GLN A 60 -15.61 37.01 3.50
N LEU A 61 -16.56 36.18 3.05
CA LEU A 61 -16.29 34.98 2.25
C LEU A 61 -16.44 35.33 0.76
N PHE A 62 -15.33 35.38 0.03
CA PHE A 62 -15.34 35.48 -1.43
C PHE A 62 -15.59 34.09 -2.04
N CYS A 63 -16.84 33.78 -2.35
CA CYS A 63 -17.20 32.60 -3.14
C CYS A 63 -17.26 32.99 -4.62
N LYS A 64 -16.48 32.31 -5.47
CA LYS A 64 -16.51 32.45 -6.93
C LYS A 64 -17.12 31.21 -7.58
N GLU A 65 -18.18 30.68 -6.98
CA GLU A 65 -18.92 29.56 -7.55
C GLU A 65 -19.80 30.08 -8.69
N THR A 66 -19.36 29.86 -9.93
CA THR A 66 -20.19 30.08 -11.11
C THR A 66 -20.74 28.74 -11.57
N GLN A 67 -22.07 28.58 -11.51
CA GLN A 67 -22.75 27.42 -12.07
C GLN A 67 -22.65 27.51 -13.60
N THR A 68 -21.83 26.65 -14.23
CA THR A 68 -21.79 26.54 -15.70
C THR A 68 -23.07 25.86 -16.18
N VAL A 69 -24.04 26.66 -16.62
CA VAL A 69 -25.30 26.17 -17.20
C VAL A 69 -25.22 26.21 -18.72
N VAL A 70 -25.69 25.14 -19.37
CA VAL A 70 -25.90 25.13 -20.83
C VAL A 70 -27.24 25.78 -21.13
N GLY A 71 -27.23 27.08 -21.44
CA GLY A 71 -28.41 27.81 -21.87
C GLY A 71 -28.91 27.30 -23.23
N LYS A 72 -30.21 27.04 -23.35
CA LYS A 72 -30.88 26.76 -24.63
C LYS A 72 -31.98 27.78 -24.85
N ASN A 73 -31.94 28.48 -25.98
CA ASN A 73 -33.02 29.37 -26.38
C ASN A 73 -34.25 28.54 -26.78
N LYS A 74 -35.40 28.87 -26.23
CA LYS A 74 -36.69 28.32 -26.65
C LYS A 74 -37.55 29.46 -27.15
N GLU A 75 -37.90 29.42 -28.43
CA GLU A 75 -38.79 30.41 -29.03
C GLU A 75 -40.25 30.07 -28.69
N GLN A 76 -41.06 31.09 -28.44
CA GLN A 76 -42.49 30.97 -28.19
C GLN A 76 -43.25 31.77 -29.25
N GLN A 77 -44.16 31.11 -29.97
CA GLN A 77 -45.01 31.76 -30.96
C GLN A 77 -46.27 32.33 -30.30
N THR A 78 -46.55 33.62 -30.49
CA THR A 78 -47.81 34.26 -30.06
C THR A 78 -48.91 34.02 -31.09
N ARG A 79 -50.19 34.08 -30.65
CA ARG A 79 -51.34 33.92 -31.55
C ARG A 79 -51.44 35.11 -32.50
N ASN A 80 -51.36 34.86 -33.80
CA ASN A 80 -51.65 35.87 -34.82
C ASN A 80 -53.12 35.76 -35.24
N THR A 81 -53.86 36.86 -35.18
CA THR A 81 -55.28 36.90 -35.59
C THR A 81 -55.39 37.54 -36.97
N THR A 82 -56.03 36.84 -37.90
CA THR A 82 -56.36 37.35 -39.23
C THR A 82 -57.87 37.36 -39.39
N SER A 83 -58.42 38.47 -39.90
CA SER A 83 -59.83 38.59 -40.26
C SER A 83 -59.97 38.83 -41.76
N THR A 84 -61.03 38.27 -42.35
CA THR A 84 -61.37 38.44 -43.76
C THR A 84 -62.80 38.96 -43.86
N GLN A 85 -62.99 40.11 -44.52
CA GLN A 85 -64.30 40.70 -44.75
C GLN A 85 -64.75 40.44 -46.19
N MET A 86 -65.92 39.83 -46.37
CA MET A 86 -66.49 39.61 -47.70
C MET A 86 -67.12 40.90 -48.23
N THR A 87 -67.00 41.14 -49.54
CA THR A 87 -67.73 42.23 -50.20
C THR A 87 -69.22 41.88 -50.26
N LYS A 88 -70.09 42.81 -49.84
CA LYS A 88 -71.55 42.69 -49.93
C LYS A 88 -72.12 43.95 -50.57
N THR A 89 -73.24 43.83 -51.27
CA THR A 89 -73.97 44.98 -51.80
C THR A 89 -74.26 45.99 -50.69
N GLY A 90 -73.69 47.20 -50.80
CA GLY A 90 -73.77 48.27 -49.80
C GLY A 90 -72.57 48.43 -48.86
N LEU A 91 -71.57 47.53 -48.90
CA LEU A 91 -70.34 47.61 -48.10
C LEU A 91 -69.11 47.47 -48.99
N TYR A 92 -68.31 48.54 -49.08
CA TYR A 92 -67.06 48.56 -49.85
C TYR A 92 -65.88 48.07 -49.02
N VAL A 93 -65.11 47.12 -49.55
CA VAL A 93 -63.83 46.66 -49.01
C VAL A 93 -62.77 46.85 -50.10
N SER A 94 -61.62 47.41 -49.76
CA SER A 94 -60.57 47.74 -50.73
C SER A 94 -59.72 46.52 -51.10
N ASN A 95 -59.64 46.19 -52.39
CA ASN A 95 -58.85 45.06 -52.89
C ASN A 95 -57.44 45.47 -53.36
N MET A 96 -56.97 46.68 -53.04
CA MET A 96 -55.73 47.24 -53.63
C MET A 96 -54.45 46.50 -53.20
N THR A 97 -54.45 45.90 -52.01
CA THR A 97 -53.33 45.12 -51.48
C THR A 97 -53.41 43.63 -51.79
N ASP A 98 -54.50 43.19 -52.44
CA ASP A 98 -54.76 41.78 -52.69
C ASP A 98 -53.90 41.27 -53.86
N LYS A 99 -53.51 39.99 -53.79
CA LYS A 99 -52.71 39.33 -54.81
C LYS A 99 -53.54 38.27 -55.52
N LEU A 100 -53.63 38.36 -56.84
CA LEU A 100 -54.17 37.28 -57.67
C LEU A 100 -53.10 36.20 -57.83
N LEU A 101 -53.39 34.99 -57.33
CA LEU A 101 -52.49 33.84 -57.43
C LEU A 101 -53.11 32.79 -58.36
N SER A 102 -52.33 32.28 -59.30
CA SER A 102 -52.71 31.10 -60.08
C SER A 102 -52.44 29.84 -59.26
N PRO A 103 -53.39 28.89 -59.15
CA PRO A 103 -53.16 27.66 -58.41
C PRO A 103 -52.10 26.80 -59.10
N GLY A 104 -51.09 26.39 -58.33
CA GLY A 104 -50.13 25.38 -58.76
C GLY A 104 -50.72 23.96 -58.72
N LYS A 105 -49.91 22.95 -59.08
CA LYS A 105 -50.29 21.55 -58.89
C LYS A 105 -50.54 21.27 -57.41
N TYR A 106 -51.75 20.83 -57.08
CA TYR A 106 -52.08 20.39 -55.73
C TYR A 106 -51.29 19.13 -55.39
N PHE A 107 -50.66 19.11 -54.22
CA PHE A 107 -49.92 17.95 -53.74
C PHE A 107 -50.79 17.22 -52.73
N THR A 108 -51.19 16.00 -53.06
CA THR A 108 -52.05 15.22 -52.17
C THR A 108 -51.29 14.82 -50.91
N ALA A 109 -52.01 14.61 -49.81
CA ALA A 109 -51.39 14.16 -48.56
C ALA A 109 -50.64 12.83 -48.75
N GLU A 110 -51.17 11.92 -49.58
CA GLU A 110 -50.57 10.62 -49.86
C GLU A 110 -49.24 10.73 -50.62
N GLU A 111 -49.18 11.57 -51.67
CA GLU A 111 -47.93 11.86 -52.39
C GLU A 111 -46.87 12.51 -51.47
N TYR A 112 -47.30 13.37 -50.55
CA TYR A 112 -46.43 13.97 -49.54
C TYR A 112 -45.87 12.94 -48.56
N HIS A 113 -46.72 12.07 -48.03
CA HIS A 113 -46.28 11.00 -47.14
C HIS A 113 -45.36 10.01 -47.86
N LYS A 114 -45.64 9.66 -49.11
CA LYS A 114 -44.79 8.80 -49.93
C LYS A 114 -43.39 9.40 -50.15
N ARG A 115 -43.32 10.68 -50.54
CA ARG A 115 -42.05 11.40 -50.71
C ARG A 115 -41.25 11.48 -49.40
N ARG A 116 -41.93 11.68 -48.26
CA ARG A 116 -41.27 11.65 -46.95
C ARG A 116 -40.74 10.26 -46.61
N LEU A 117 -41.51 9.20 -46.88
CA LEU A 117 -41.10 7.82 -46.62
C LEU A 117 -39.83 7.47 -47.43
N GLU A 118 -39.81 7.81 -48.71
CA GLU A 118 -38.64 7.61 -49.58
C GLU A 118 -37.40 8.34 -49.03
N ALA A 119 -37.54 9.60 -48.62
CA ALA A 119 -36.45 10.36 -48.01
C ALA A 119 -35.98 9.75 -46.67
N VAL A 120 -36.91 9.27 -45.84
CA VAL A 120 -36.59 8.61 -44.57
C VAL A 120 -35.84 7.31 -44.79
N ILE A 121 -36.22 6.49 -45.78
CA ILE A 121 -35.52 5.24 -46.13
C ILE A 121 -34.07 5.53 -46.53
N VAL A 122 -33.84 6.58 -47.33
CA VAL A 122 -32.49 7.03 -47.71
C VAL A 122 -31.68 7.42 -46.47
N LEU A 123 -32.23 8.26 -45.59
CA LEU A 123 -31.57 8.66 -44.35
C LEU A 123 -31.24 7.47 -43.45
N GLN A 124 -32.18 6.55 -43.27
CA GLN A 124 -31.98 5.33 -42.49
C GLN A 124 -30.88 4.44 -43.07
N LYS A 125 -30.81 4.31 -44.41
CA LYS A 125 -29.75 3.55 -45.09
C LYS A 125 -28.37 4.14 -44.82
N TYR A 126 -28.22 5.45 -44.97
CA TYR A 126 -26.95 6.13 -44.70
C TYR A 126 -26.59 6.10 -43.22
N PHE A 127 -27.56 6.28 -42.31
CA PHE A 127 -27.34 6.19 -40.88
C PHE A 127 -26.89 4.80 -40.45
N ARG A 128 -27.53 3.73 -40.94
CA ARG A 128 -27.11 2.34 -40.68
C ARG A 128 -25.68 2.08 -41.16
N ARG A 129 -25.32 2.58 -42.34
CA ARG A 129 -23.94 2.49 -42.86
C ARG A 129 -22.94 3.24 -41.97
N TRP A 130 -23.25 4.49 -41.62
CA TRP A 130 -22.41 5.32 -40.74
C TRP A 130 -22.22 4.66 -39.38
N HIS A 131 -23.30 4.15 -38.78
CA HIS A 131 -23.26 3.44 -37.50
C HIS A 131 -22.38 2.19 -37.56
N ALA A 132 -22.51 1.38 -38.62
CA ALA A 132 -21.67 0.20 -38.82
C ALA A 132 -20.17 0.57 -38.98
N ILE A 133 -19.86 1.65 -39.71
CA ILE A 133 -18.48 2.14 -39.85
C ILE A 133 -17.91 2.56 -38.49
N ASN A 134 -18.66 3.35 -37.71
CA ASN A 134 -18.22 3.79 -36.39
C ASN A 134 -18.04 2.62 -35.42
N LEU A 135 -18.94 1.62 -35.46
CA LEU A 135 -18.81 0.41 -34.66
C LEU A 135 -17.51 -0.35 -35.01
N VAL A 136 -17.25 -0.55 -36.31
CA VAL A 136 -16.02 -1.23 -36.76
C VAL A 136 -14.77 -0.43 -36.40
N GLN A 137 -14.81 0.90 -36.49
CA GLN A 137 -13.70 1.75 -36.06
C GLN A 137 -13.44 1.62 -34.55
N ASN A 138 -14.50 1.63 -33.73
CA ASN A 138 -14.37 1.40 -32.29
C ASN A 138 -13.80 0.01 -31.97
N LEU A 139 -14.27 -1.04 -32.64
CA LEU A 139 -13.73 -2.40 -32.47
C LEU A 139 -12.25 -2.50 -32.90
N LYS A 140 -11.85 -1.82 -33.98
CA LYS A 140 -10.44 -1.73 -34.39
C LYS A 140 -9.59 -1.02 -33.35
N GLU A 141 -10.11 0.08 -32.78
CA GLU A 141 -9.41 0.82 -31.73
C GLU A 141 -9.25 -0.03 -30.46
N GLN A 142 -10.31 -0.70 -30.02
CA GLN A 142 -10.27 -1.63 -28.90
C GLN A 142 -9.26 -2.77 -29.13
N ARG A 143 -9.22 -3.34 -30.34
CA ARG A 143 -8.22 -4.36 -30.70
C ARG A 143 -6.79 -3.79 -30.65
N ARG A 144 -6.59 -2.58 -31.17
CA ARG A 144 -5.27 -1.90 -31.15
C ARG A 144 -4.80 -1.65 -29.73
N LEU A 145 -5.67 -1.13 -28.86
CA LEU A 145 -5.37 -0.90 -27.46
C LEU A 145 -5.05 -2.20 -26.73
N ARG A 146 -5.81 -3.27 -26.97
CA ARG A 146 -5.55 -4.60 -26.39
C ARG A 146 -4.18 -5.15 -26.80
N LEU A 147 -3.87 -5.15 -28.10
CA LEU A 147 -2.57 -5.63 -28.59
C LEU A 147 -1.40 -4.78 -28.05
N ALA A 148 -1.58 -3.46 -27.93
CA ALA A 148 -0.57 -2.58 -27.36
C ALA A 148 -0.37 -2.83 -25.86
N GLN A 149 -1.44 -3.18 -25.13
CA GLN A 149 -1.36 -3.58 -23.73
C GLN A 149 -0.64 -4.92 -23.57
N GLU A 150 -1.02 -5.95 -24.35
CA GLU A 150 -0.36 -7.26 -24.36
C GLU A 150 1.15 -7.13 -24.65
N ALA A 151 1.54 -6.33 -25.66
CA ALA A 151 2.93 -6.09 -25.98
C ALA A 151 3.71 -5.36 -24.85
N LYS A 152 3.06 -4.40 -24.16
CA LYS A 152 3.66 -3.73 -23.00
C LYS A 152 3.84 -4.69 -21.82
N GLU A 153 2.85 -5.55 -21.57
CA GLU A 153 2.90 -6.56 -20.52
C GLU A 153 4.02 -7.58 -20.80
N GLU A 154 4.20 -8.03 -22.04
CA GLU A 154 5.33 -8.90 -22.41
C GLU A 154 6.70 -8.24 -22.21
N LEU A 155 6.85 -6.97 -22.59
CA LEU A 155 8.07 -6.22 -22.35
C LEU A 155 8.34 -6.06 -20.85
N TRP A 156 7.30 -5.78 -20.06
CA TRP A 156 7.38 -5.68 -18.62
C TRP A 156 7.82 -7.00 -17.98
N LYS A 157 7.23 -8.14 -18.39
CA LYS A 157 7.63 -9.48 -17.93
C LYS A 157 9.10 -9.78 -18.26
N LYS A 158 9.56 -9.44 -19.47
CA LYS A 158 10.98 -9.59 -19.86
C LYS A 158 11.89 -8.72 -19.01
N TRP A 159 11.49 -7.47 -18.75
CA TRP A 159 12.25 -6.56 -17.90
C TRP A 159 12.29 -7.04 -16.44
N GLU A 160 11.16 -7.47 -15.88
CA GLU A 160 11.07 -8.01 -14.52
C GLU A 160 11.95 -9.25 -14.34
N LYS A 161 11.95 -10.18 -15.31
CA LYS A 161 12.84 -11.36 -15.30
C LYS A 161 14.32 -10.97 -15.33
N LYS A 162 14.70 -10.00 -16.18
CA LYS A 162 16.08 -9.50 -16.26
C LYS A 162 16.50 -8.79 -14.98
N GLU A 163 15.62 -7.98 -14.39
CA GLU A 163 15.87 -7.26 -13.15
C GLU A 163 16.01 -8.22 -11.96
N LYS A 164 15.20 -9.28 -11.90
CA LYS A 164 15.36 -10.35 -10.90
C LYS A 164 16.70 -11.05 -11.03
N LEU A 165 17.08 -11.46 -12.24
CA LEU A 165 18.38 -12.11 -12.49
C LEU A 165 19.55 -11.18 -12.13
N ARG A 166 19.42 -9.88 -12.42
CA ARG A 166 20.40 -8.87 -11.99
C ARG A 166 20.51 -8.82 -10.47
N ARG A 167 19.40 -8.77 -9.73
CA ARG A 167 19.40 -8.73 -8.26
C ARG A 167 19.97 -10.01 -7.65
N GLU A 168 19.67 -11.18 -8.21
CA GLU A 168 20.31 -12.43 -7.78
C GLU A 168 21.83 -12.37 -7.97
N TYR A 169 22.27 -11.88 -9.13
CA TYR A 169 23.69 -11.71 -9.40
C TYR A 169 24.35 -10.72 -8.43
N GLU A 170 23.72 -9.58 -8.15
CA GLU A 170 24.19 -8.60 -7.17
C GLU A 170 24.30 -9.19 -5.76
N LYS A 171 23.32 -10.01 -5.34
CA LYS A 171 23.36 -10.72 -4.05
C LYS A 171 24.52 -11.70 -3.93
N LYS A 172 24.90 -12.35 -5.03
CA LYS A 172 26.06 -13.25 -5.06
C LYS A 172 27.37 -12.47 -4.99
N LEU A 173 27.46 -11.34 -5.68
CA LEU A 173 28.66 -10.50 -5.68
C LEU A 173 28.90 -9.86 -4.31
N ASN A 174 27.85 -9.35 -3.67
CA ASN A 174 27.93 -8.64 -2.40
C ASN A 174 26.90 -9.19 -1.39
N PRO A 175 27.14 -10.38 -0.82
CA PRO A 175 26.21 -10.98 0.15
C PRO A 175 26.19 -10.17 1.44
N LYS A 176 24.99 -9.75 1.88
CA LYS A 176 24.85 -8.95 3.13
C LYS A 176 23.90 -9.60 4.11
N THR A 177 22.86 -10.24 3.63
CA THR A 177 21.82 -10.85 4.45
C THR A 177 22.11 -12.33 4.68
N LYS A 178 21.47 -12.93 5.69
CA LYS A 178 21.64 -14.37 5.95
C LYS A 178 21.19 -15.20 4.75
N GLU A 179 20.14 -14.72 4.08
CA GLU A 179 19.55 -15.33 2.90
C GLU A 179 20.50 -15.32 1.69
N ASP A 180 21.31 -14.26 1.53
CA ASP A 180 22.31 -14.21 0.48
C ASP A 180 23.41 -15.25 0.72
N PHE A 181 23.83 -15.45 1.98
CA PHE A 181 24.78 -16.50 2.33
C PHE A 181 24.20 -17.91 2.17
N GLU A 182 22.92 -18.13 2.52
CA GLU A 182 22.23 -19.40 2.25
C GLU A 182 22.22 -19.72 0.75
N LEU A 183 22.00 -18.73 -0.12
CA LEU A 183 22.06 -18.90 -1.57
C LEU A 183 23.46 -19.32 -2.03
N LEU A 184 24.51 -18.69 -1.51
CA LEU A 184 25.90 -19.04 -1.84
C LEU A 184 26.25 -20.47 -1.41
N TYR A 185 25.85 -20.88 -0.20
CA TYR A 185 26.06 -22.26 0.25
C TYR A 185 25.26 -23.28 -0.58
N HIS A 186 24.05 -22.93 -1.01
CA HIS A 186 23.26 -23.78 -1.88
C HIS A 186 23.91 -23.98 -3.25
N GLU A 187 24.40 -22.91 -3.86
CA GLU A 187 25.10 -22.97 -5.16
C GLU A 187 26.43 -23.73 -5.05
N LEU A 188 27.17 -23.55 -3.96
CA LEU A 188 28.34 -24.36 -3.65
C LEU A 188 27.96 -25.84 -3.54
N GLY A 189 26.83 -26.16 -2.89
CA GLY A 189 26.32 -27.52 -2.78
C GLY A 189 25.97 -28.15 -4.12
N LEU A 190 25.30 -27.42 -5.01
CA LEU A 190 24.98 -27.87 -6.37
C LEU A 190 26.24 -28.10 -7.20
N TRP A 191 27.18 -27.13 -7.18
CA TRP A 191 28.46 -27.26 -7.86
C TRP A 191 29.24 -28.49 -7.38
N MET A 192 29.29 -28.72 -6.07
CA MET A 192 29.93 -29.92 -5.51
C MET A 192 29.28 -31.22 -6.00
N GLN A 193 27.95 -31.27 -6.11
CA GLN A 193 27.24 -32.44 -6.63
C GLN A 193 27.57 -32.68 -8.11
N GLU A 194 27.46 -31.65 -8.94
CA GLU A 194 27.76 -31.72 -10.38
C GLU A 194 29.21 -32.15 -10.64
N GLU A 195 30.15 -31.57 -9.89
CA GLU A 195 31.58 -31.84 -10.04
C GLU A 195 31.96 -33.24 -9.54
N THR A 196 31.39 -33.65 -8.41
CA THR A 196 31.55 -35.02 -7.90
C THR A 196 31.01 -36.04 -8.90
N GLU A 197 29.85 -35.78 -9.50
CA GLU A 197 29.31 -36.64 -10.56
C GLU A 197 30.21 -36.69 -11.79
N ARG A 198 30.73 -35.54 -12.24
CA ARG A 198 31.67 -35.45 -13.36
C ARG A 198 32.93 -36.28 -13.11
N ILE A 199 33.54 -36.13 -11.95
CA ILE A 199 34.73 -36.90 -11.53
C ILE A 199 34.42 -38.39 -11.46
N ASN A 200 33.29 -38.77 -10.86
CA ASN A 200 32.87 -40.17 -10.74
C ASN A 200 32.61 -40.83 -12.10
N ARG A 201 32.15 -40.07 -13.11
CA ARG A 201 31.94 -40.56 -14.48
C ARG A 201 33.25 -40.68 -15.28
N THR A 202 34.22 -39.82 -15.00
CA THR A 202 35.41 -39.66 -15.85
C THR A 202 36.63 -40.44 -15.34
N LEU A 203 36.82 -40.49 -14.01
CA LEU A 203 38.03 -41.01 -13.38
C LEU A 203 37.72 -42.23 -12.51
N THR A 204 38.67 -43.14 -12.40
CA THR A 204 38.57 -44.32 -11.54
C THR A 204 39.84 -44.53 -10.70
N GLY A 205 39.74 -45.36 -9.65
CA GLY A 205 40.92 -45.73 -8.84
C GLY A 205 41.55 -44.58 -8.06
N ALA A 206 42.88 -44.46 -8.16
CA ALA A 206 43.67 -43.48 -7.42
C ALA A 206 43.51 -42.05 -7.95
N GLU A 207 43.39 -41.88 -9.27
CA GLU A 207 43.19 -40.57 -9.92
C GLU A 207 41.88 -39.93 -9.49
N ARG A 208 40.81 -40.72 -9.37
CA ARG A 208 39.52 -40.27 -8.82
C ARG A 208 39.68 -39.74 -7.39
N LYS A 209 40.41 -40.46 -6.54
CA LYS A 209 40.61 -40.04 -5.14
C LYS A 209 41.40 -38.74 -5.07
N ALA A 210 42.45 -38.60 -5.88
CA ALA A 210 43.23 -37.37 -5.96
C ALA A 210 42.37 -36.19 -6.44
N ALA A 211 41.55 -36.37 -7.48
CA ALA A 211 40.63 -35.35 -7.98
C ALA A 211 39.56 -34.96 -6.94
N LEU A 212 39.01 -35.92 -6.18
CA LEU A 212 38.07 -35.62 -5.11
C LEU A 212 38.73 -34.88 -3.94
N CYS A 213 40.00 -35.17 -3.61
CA CYS A 213 40.74 -34.40 -2.62
C CYS A 213 40.97 -32.96 -3.09
N ALA A 214 41.39 -32.76 -4.34
CA ALA A 214 41.56 -31.42 -4.91
C ALA A 214 40.24 -30.63 -4.92
N LEU A 215 39.12 -31.28 -5.25
CA LEU A 215 37.79 -30.69 -5.17
C LEU A 215 37.42 -30.26 -3.73
N LEU A 216 37.74 -31.10 -2.74
CA LEU A 216 37.54 -30.76 -1.33
C LEU A 216 38.38 -29.55 -0.92
N ASP A 217 39.63 -29.47 -1.37
CA ASP A 217 40.50 -28.32 -1.10
C ASP A 217 39.91 -27.03 -1.69
N GLU A 218 39.41 -27.07 -2.92
CA GLU A 218 38.68 -25.94 -3.55
C GLU A 218 37.44 -25.56 -2.74
N GLU A 219 36.64 -26.53 -2.29
CA GLU A 219 35.47 -26.30 -1.44
C GLU A 219 35.85 -25.57 -0.14
N THR A 220 36.92 -26.01 0.54
CA THR A 220 37.35 -25.39 1.79
C THR A 220 37.80 -23.94 1.59
N GLN A 221 38.45 -23.63 0.47
CA GLN A 221 38.82 -22.25 0.11
C GLN A 221 37.59 -21.39 -0.14
N LEU A 222 36.60 -21.90 -0.87
CA LEU A 222 35.34 -21.19 -1.12
C LEU A 222 34.56 -20.95 0.17
N ILE A 223 34.49 -21.93 1.08
CA ILE A 223 33.86 -21.77 2.40
C ILE A 223 34.61 -20.70 3.22
N ALA A 224 35.94 -20.68 3.20
CA ALA A 224 36.73 -19.67 3.88
C ALA A 224 36.44 -18.26 3.32
N CYS A 225 36.36 -18.11 1.99
CA CYS A 225 35.99 -16.85 1.33
C CYS A 225 34.58 -16.40 1.73
N ILE A 226 33.59 -17.30 1.73
CA ILE A 226 32.22 -17.01 2.20
C ILE A 226 32.26 -16.56 3.66
N GLY A 227 33.05 -17.23 4.50
CA GLY A 227 33.27 -16.87 5.91
C GLY A 227 33.81 -15.45 6.06
N MET A 228 34.77 -15.04 5.23
CA MET A 228 35.31 -13.67 5.25
C MET A 228 34.27 -12.63 4.87
N HIS A 229 33.52 -12.85 3.78
CA HIS A 229 32.41 -11.97 3.41
C HIS A 229 31.35 -11.88 4.51
N ARG A 230 31.08 -12.97 5.23
CA ARG A 230 30.17 -12.98 6.38
C ARG A 230 30.67 -12.10 7.53
N LEU A 231 31.97 -12.10 7.80
CA LEU A 231 32.57 -11.23 8.82
C LEU A 231 32.43 -9.76 8.42
N ASP A 232 32.78 -9.40 7.18
CA ASP A 232 32.69 -8.03 6.68
C ASP A 232 31.23 -7.53 6.69
N ALA A 233 30.31 -8.35 6.19
CA ALA A 233 28.88 -8.06 6.21
C ALA A 233 28.36 -7.91 7.65
N ASN A 234 28.83 -8.73 8.60
CA ASN A 234 28.45 -8.62 10.01
C ASN A 234 28.91 -7.29 10.62
N VAL A 235 30.12 -6.81 10.30
CA VAL A 235 30.61 -5.51 10.77
C VAL A 235 29.74 -4.37 10.24
N GLU A 236 29.43 -4.36 8.93
CA GLU A 236 28.51 -3.37 8.35
C GLU A 236 27.10 -3.45 8.97
N ASN A 237 26.58 -4.66 9.12
CA ASN A 237 25.23 -4.89 9.63
C ASN A 237 25.11 -4.52 11.10
N GLN A 238 26.15 -4.73 11.91
CA GLN A 238 26.20 -4.27 13.30
C GLN A 238 26.11 -2.74 13.36
N GLN A 239 26.88 -2.02 12.55
CA GLN A 239 26.81 -0.56 12.48
C GLN A 239 25.41 -0.08 12.05
N LYS A 240 24.83 -0.69 11.00
CA LYS A 240 23.45 -0.38 10.57
C LYS A 240 22.44 -0.67 11.67
N ALA A 241 22.57 -1.79 12.38
CA ALA A 241 21.68 -2.17 13.48
C ALA A 241 21.76 -1.18 14.65
N ILE A 242 22.95 -0.67 14.96
CA ILE A 242 23.13 0.39 15.96
C ILE A 242 22.39 1.66 15.52
N PHE A 243 22.61 2.15 14.30
CA PHE A 243 21.91 3.34 13.82
C PHE A 243 20.39 3.14 13.71
N GLN A 244 19.92 1.94 13.38
CA GLN A 244 18.49 1.61 13.40
C GLN A 244 17.92 1.61 14.82
N LEU A 245 18.65 1.06 15.80
CA LEU A 245 18.26 1.09 17.22
C LEU A 245 18.15 2.54 17.71
N LEU A 246 19.21 3.33 17.52
CA LEU A 246 19.25 4.73 17.93
C LEU A 246 18.19 5.56 17.19
N GLY A 247 18.00 5.29 15.88
CA GLY A 247 16.94 5.90 15.08
C GLY A 247 15.54 5.60 15.61
N LYS A 248 15.28 4.39 16.13
CA LYS A 248 14.00 4.05 16.78
C LYS A 248 13.82 4.79 18.11
N CYS A 249 14.88 5.01 18.88
CA CYS A 249 14.82 5.81 20.12
C CYS A 249 14.49 7.29 19.83
N ALA A 250 14.96 7.78 18.68
CA ALA A 250 14.77 9.15 18.22
C ALA A 250 13.42 9.37 17.49
N GLN A 251 12.62 8.34 17.26
CA GLN A 251 11.36 8.46 16.50
C GLN A 251 10.24 9.08 17.37
N PRO A 252 9.47 10.04 16.83
CA PRO A 252 8.30 10.56 17.53
C PRO A 252 7.24 9.46 17.69
N ARG A 253 6.44 9.55 18.76
CA ARG A 253 5.31 8.63 18.95
C ARG A 253 4.23 8.92 17.92
N ARG A 254 3.75 7.87 17.25
CA ARG A 254 2.75 7.96 16.18
C ARG A 254 1.52 7.16 16.57
N TRP A 255 0.35 7.79 16.53
CA TRP A 255 -0.93 7.11 16.66
C TRP A 255 -1.95 7.67 15.68
N LYS A 256 -2.93 6.85 15.32
CA LYS A 256 -4.08 7.30 14.56
C LYS A 256 -5.05 7.96 15.52
N ALA A 257 -5.29 9.26 15.34
CA ALA A 257 -6.32 9.97 16.07
C ALA A 257 -7.72 9.51 15.61
N PHE A 258 -8.76 9.88 16.37
CA PHE A 258 -10.15 9.53 16.09
C PHE A 258 -10.63 10.01 14.70
N ASP A 259 -10.01 11.05 14.16
CA ASP A 259 -10.25 11.59 12.82
C ASP A 259 -9.56 10.80 11.68
N GLY A 260 -8.86 9.69 12.01
CA GLY A 260 -8.12 8.86 11.07
C GLY A 260 -6.78 9.44 10.63
N LYS A 261 -6.39 10.63 11.10
CA LYS A 261 -5.08 11.22 10.81
C LYS A 261 -4.01 10.65 11.74
N ILE A 262 -2.80 10.51 11.23
CA ILE A 262 -1.64 10.10 12.04
C ILE A 262 -1.10 11.37 12.71
N THR A 263 -1.16 11.42 14.04
CA THR A 263 -0.54 12.49 14.84
C THR A 263 0.83 12.01 15.31
N GLU A 264 1.84 12.88 15.18
CA GLU A 264 3.20 12.64 15.68
C GLU A 264 3.46 13.55 16.89
N MET A 265 4.06 13.00 17.94
CA MET A 265 4.40 13.75 19.16
C MET A 265 5.80 13.39 19.62
N ASP A 266 6.62 14.42 19.82
CA ASP A 266 7.89 14.32 20.51
C ASP A 266 7.67 14.43 22.03
N THR A 267 8.28 13.50 22.77
CA THR A 267 8.38 13.51 24.23
C THR A 267 9.78 13.96 24.63
N GLN A 268 9.96 14.34 25.90
CA GLN A 268 11.30 14.65 26.43
C GLN A 268 12.29 13.49 26.20
N ASN A 269 11.81 12.25 26.32
CA ASN A 269 12.62 11.06 26.10
C ASN A 269 13.02 10.87 24.62
N THR A 270 12.12 11.13 23.67
CA THR A 270 12.43 11.03 22.24
C THR A 270 13.33 12.18 21.77
N LEU A 271 13.21 13.37 22.36
CA LEU A 271 14.14 14.48 22.15
C LEU A 271 15.54 14.13 22.67
N ARG A 272 15.65 13.58 23.89
CA ARG A 272 16.93 13.08 24.41
C ARG A 272 17.52 11.98 23.52
N GLY A 273 16.68 11.08 23.01
CA GLY A 273 17.09 10.06 22.04
C GLY A 273 17.65 10.64 20.74
N LYS A 274 17.08 11.76 20.25
CA LYS A 274 17.59 12.51 19.08
C LYS A 274 18.96 13.13 19.36
N GLU A 275 19.12 13.81 20.49
CA GLU A 275 20.39 14.40 20.92
C GLU A 275 21.51 13.35 20.99
N LEU A 276 21.26 12.24 21.68
CA LEU A 276 22.24 11.15 21.80
C LEU A 276 22.59 10.51 20.44
N LEU A 277 21.62 10.39 19.54
CA LEU A 277 21.84 9.89 18.18
C LEU A 277 22.72 10.85 17.36
N GLU A 278 22.49 12.16 17.47
CA GLU A 278 23.30 13.19 16.78
C GLU A 278 24.73 13.18 17.28
N ILE A 279 24.94 13.15 18.60
CA ILE A 279 26.27 13.04 19.20
C ILE A 279 26.97 11.75 18.74
N TYR A 280 26.26 10.61 18.74
CA TYR A 280 26.84 9.34 18.29
C TYR A 280 27.26 9.38 16.81
N ARG A 281 26.45 10.00 15.95
CA ARG A 281 26.79 10.21 14.53
C ARG A 281 28.05 11.05 14.41
N SER A 282 28.11 12.19 15.09
CA SER A 282 29.24 13.11 15.04
C SER A 282 30.55 12.47 15.51
N ILE A 283 30.51 11.61 16.53
CA ILE A 283 31.72 10.90 17.00
C ILE A 283 32.16 9.82 16.00
N CYS A 284 31.21 9.19 15.28
CA CYS A 284 31.50 8.15 14.30
C CYS A 284 31.96 8.69 12.93
N THR A 285 31.72 9.97 12.63
CA THR A 285 32.17 10.60 11.39
C THR A 285 33.69 10.56 11.29
N LYS A 286 34.19 10.07 10.15
CA LYS A 286 35.62 10.05 9.82
C LYS A 286 36.00 11.34 9.11
N ASP A 287 37.29 11.69 9.15
CA ASP A 287 37.89 12.78 8.36
C ASP A 287 37.31 14.17 8.65
N ILE A 288 37.05 14.47 9.93
CA ILE A 288 36.64 15.82 10.37
C ILE A 288 37.85 16.65 10.83
N PRO A 289 37.86 17.98 10.59
CA PRO A 289 38.89 18.89 11.08
C PRO A 289 39.11 18.75 12.60
N LYS A 290 40.35 18.95 13.06
CA LYS A 290 40.73 18.83 14.48
C LYS A 290 39.85 19.68 15.39
N ASP A 291 39.58 20.93 15.02
CA ASP A 291 38.77 21.86 15.82
C ASP A 291 37.31 21.38 15.95
N GLU A 292 36.74 20.86 14.86
CA GLU A 292 35.40 20.28 14.86
C GLU A 292 35.36 19.01 15.72
N ARG A 293 36.40 18.16 15.64
CA ARG A 293 36.53 16.97 16.49
C ARG A 293 36.56 17.33 17.97
N ILE A 294 37.35 18.33 18.35
CA ILE A 294 37.45 18.79 19.74
C ILE A 294 36.08 19.31 20.21
N SER A 295 35.37 20.09 19.39
CA SER A 295 34.01 20.57 19.70
C SER A 295 33.02 19.42 19.94
N VAL A 296 33.04 18.39 19.08
CA VAL A 296 32.22 17.18 19.26
C VAL A 296 32.57 16.44 20.56
N LEU A 297 33.86 16.30 20.87
CA LEU A 297 34.33 15.65 22.11
C LEU A 297 33.92 16.43 23.37
N LEU A 298 33.97 17.75 23.34
CA LEU A 298 33.49 18.60 24.43
C LEU A 298 31.97 18.49 24.60
N THR A 299 31.22 18.45 23.50
CA THR A 299 29.77 18.23 23.54
C THR A 299 29.43 16.89 24.19
N LEU A 300 30.14 15.83 23.80
CA LEU A 300 30.02 14.50 24.39
C LEU A 300 30.35 14.52 25.90
N LYS A 301 31.45 15.17 26.28
CA LYS A 301 31.88 15.31 27.68
C LYS A 301 30.78 15.95 28.52
N CYS A 302 30.25 17.10 28.10
CA CYS A 302 29.17 17.77 28.82
C CYS A 302 27.89 16.91 28.95
N THR A 303 27.53 16.13 27.92
CA THR A 303 26.34 15.25 27.97
C THR A 303 26.51 14.07 28.92
N VAL A 304 27.74 13.56 29.06
CA VAL A 304 28.08 12.40 29.88
C VAL A 304 28.30 12.78 31.35
N GLU A 305 28.78 14.01 31.61
CA GLU A 305 28.95 14.58 32.95
C GLU A 305 27.63 14.83 33.70
N GLU A 306 26.48 14.76 33.02
CA GLU A 306 25.16 14.83 33.65
C GLU A 306 24.91 13.70 34.67
N HIS A 307 25.66 12.59 34.57
CA HIS A 307 25.56 11.44 35.45
C HIS A 307 26.93 11.00 35.99
N GLU A 308 27.05 10.88 37.31
CA GLU A 308 28.28 10.42 37.96
C GLU A 308 28.27 8.89 38.12
N CYS A 309 29.02 8.18 37.28
CA CYS A 309 29.26 6.73 37.43
C CYS A 309 30.59 6.31 36.79
N LYS A 310 31.07 5.10 37.11
CA LYS A 310 32.35 4.57 36.58
C LYS A 310 32.43 4.58 35.04
N LEU A 311 31.30 4.37 34.36
CA LEU A 311 31.24 4.39 32.90
C LEU A 311 31.47 5.80 32.35
N THR A 312 30.87 6.81 32.99
CA THR A 312 30.98 8.20 32.55
C THR A 312 32.37 8.75 32.86
N GLU A 313 32.95 8.39 34.01
CA GLU A 313 34.36 8.66 34.35
C GLU A 313 35.33 8.11 33.29
N GLU A 314 35.20 6.83 32.91
CA GLU A 314 36.06 6.22 31.88
C GLU A 314 35.91 6.91 30.52
N ILE A 315 34.69 7.29 30.13
CA ILE A 315 34.46 8.04 28.89
C ILE A 315 35.17 9.39 28.94
N VAL A 316 35.04 10.13 30.04
CA VAL A 316 35.67 11.46 30.21
C VAL A 316 37.19 11.37 30.17
N GLU A 317 37.80 10.41 30.86
CA GLU A 317 39.26 10.19 30.82
C GLU A 317 39.77 9.91 29.41
N LEU A 318 39.03 9.11 28.63
CA LEU A 318 39.41 8.80 27.25
C LEU A 318 39.22 9.99 26.31
N ILE A 319 38.20 10.82 26.54
CA ILE A 319 37.99 12.08 25.82
C ILE A 319 39.15 13.03 26.09
N ASP A 320 39.50 13.27 27.35
CA ASP A 320 40.58 14.18 27.73
C ASP A 320 41.91 13.69 27.14
N ARG A 321 42.15 12.37 27.15
CA ARG A 321 43.28 11.76 26.46
C ARG A 321 43.26 11.96 24.94
N GLU A 322 42.11 11.89 24.26
CA GLU A 322 42.03 12.15 22.82
C GLU A 322 42.35 13.62 22.53
N VAL A 323 41.80 14.56 23.31
CA VAL A 323 42.02 16.00 23.18
C VAL A 323 43.50 16.35 23.39
N ASP A 324 44.16 15.77 24.39
CA ASP A 324 45.59 15.95 24.64
C ASP A 324 46.45 15.44 23.47
N LEU A 325 46.12 14.28 22.91
CA LEU A 325 46.86 13.70 21.79
C LEU A 325 46.63 14.47 20.49
N LEU A 326 45.43 15.02 20.27
CA LEU A 326 45.13 15.91 19.15
C LEU A 326 45.91 17.22 19.25
N SER A 327 45.98 17.80 20.46
CA SER A 327 46.76 19.01 20.74
C SER A 327 48.27 18.81 20.50
N ARG A 328 48.76 17.57 20.62
CA ARG A 328 50.15 17.17 20.30
C ARG A 328 50.36 16.74 18.85
N GLU A 329 49.36 16.92 18.00
CA GLU A 329 49.40 16.61 16.57
C GLU A 329 49.70 15.14 16.23
N VAL A 330 49.25 14.21 17.07
CA VAL A 330 49.39 12.78 16.79
C VAL A 330 48.60 12.41 15.52
N LYS A 331 49.20 11.58 14.66
CA LYS A 331 48.56 11.09 13.43
C LYS A 331 47.26 10.34 13.74
N GLU A 332 46.23 10.60 12.94
CA GLU A 332 44.88 10.03 13.14
C GLU A 332 44.84 8.50 13.14
N CYS A 333 45.68 7.84 12.32
CA CYS A 333 45.77 6.38 12.29
C CYS A 333 46.12 5.76 13.66
N ASN A 334 46.88 6.49 14.49
CA ASN A 334 47.25 6.02 15.84
C ASN A 334 46.12 6.21 16.86
N LEU A 335 45.09 7.00 16.53
CA LEU A 335 43.94 7.28 17.40
C LEU A 335 42.76 6.34 17.14
N GLU A 336 42.81 5.48 16.12
CA GLU A 336 41.69 4.61 15.75
C GLU A 336 41.19 3.72 16.90
N GLY A 337 42.11 3.13 17.66
CA GLY A 337 41.76 2.28 18.81
C GLY A 337 41.08 3.08 19.92
N LEU A 338 41.58 4.28 20.22
CA LEU A 338 41.01 5.19 21.21
C LEU A 338 39.60 5.64 20.80
N ARG A 339 39.45 6.10 19.55
CA ARG A 339 38.17 6.52 18.96
C ARG A 339 37.13 5.38 18.99
N LYS A 340 37.52 4.15 18.61
CA LYS A 340 36.65 2.97 18.69
C LYS A 340 36.22 2.68 20.12
N ARG A 341 37.11 2.80 21.10
CA ARG A 341 36.78 2.61 22.52
C ARG A 341 35.79 3.66 23.02
N ILE A 342 36.02 4.94 22.73
CA ILE A 342 35.08 6.04 23.07
C ILE A 342 33.70 5.79 22.45
N CYS A 343 33.63 5.47 21.14
CA CYS A 343 32.36 5.14 20.49
C CYS A 343 31.64 3.94 21.13
N THR A 344 32.40 2.92 21.54
CA THR A 344 31.83 1.69 22.13
C THR A 344 31.29 1.95 23.54
N LEU A 345 32.04 2.68 24.37
CA LEU A 345 31.60 3.05 25.72
C LEU A 345 30.42 4.02 25.67
N PHE A 346 30.44 4.99 24.76
CA PHE A 346 29.29 5.87 24.56
C PHE A 346 28.06 5.10 24.07
N LEU A 347 28.23 4.09 23.22
CA LEU A 347 27.11 3.20 22.86
C LEU A 347 26.59 2.42 24.08
N HIS A 348 27.45 2.01 25.00
CA HIS A 348 27.03 1.38 26.26
C HIS A 348 26.22 2.36 27.11
N TYR A 349 26.69 3.61 27.23
CA TYR A 349 25.97 4.69 27.89
C TYR A 349 24.57 4.87 27.29
N ILE A 350 24.46 5.01 25.95
CA ILE A 350 23.15 5.15 25.30
C ILE A 350 22.26 3.92 25.50
N LYS A 351 22.83 2.71 25.59
CA LYS A 351 22.05 1.49 25.82
C LYS A 351 21.55 1.32 27.26
N THR A 352 22.02 2.15 28.18
CA THR A 352 21.63 2.09 29.59
C THR A 352 20.31 2.84 29.78
N PRO A 353 19.24 2.17 30.24
CA PRO A 353 17.91 2.78 30.37
C PRO A 353 17.84 4.00 31.29
N GLU A 354 18.77 4.12 32.24
CA GLU A 354 18.88 5.25 33.17
C GLU A 354 19.23 6.55 32.42
N PHE A 355 20.06 6.46 31.38
CA PHE A 355 20.53 7.61 30.58
C PHE A 355 19.67 7.81 29.32
N ASN A 356 19.06 6.74 28.81
CA ASN A 356 18.14 6.78 27.67
C ASN A 356 16.88 5.94 27.94
N PRO A 357 15.80 6.57 28.44
CA PRO A 357 14.60 5.85 28.82
C PRO A 357 13.86 5.19 27.64
N GLU A 358 13.94 5.72 26.41
CA GLU A 358 13.27 5.08 25.25
C GLU A 358 13.92 3.74 24.86
N VAL A 359 15.18 3.50 25.24
CA VAL A 359 15.86 2.23 24.93
C VAL A 359 15.28 1.05 25.72
N ALA A 360 14.70 1.29 26.89
CA ALA A 360 14.16 0.25 27.78
C ALA A 360 13.23 -0.75 27.06
N GLY A 361 12.36 -0.25 26.17
CA GLY A 361 11.41 -1.08 25.41
C GLY A 361 12.02 -1.73 24.15
N LEU A 362 13.22 -1.34 23.75
CA LEU A 362 13.89 -1.82 22.53
C LEU A 362 14.97 -2.88 22.81
N LEU A 363 15.39 -3.02 24.07
CA LEU A 363 16.34 -4.05 24.49
C LEU A 363 15.69 -5.45 24.44
N LYS A 364 16.45 -6.43 23.95
CA LYS A 364 16.00 -7.83 23.86
C LYS A 364 15.82 -8.50 25.21
N VAL A 365 16.56 -8.05 26.22
CA VAL A 365 16.52 -8.61 27.58
C VAL A 365 15.55 -7.76 28.40
N PRO A 366 14.43 -8.32 28.87
CA PRO A 366 13.56 -7.65 29.83
C PRO A 366 14.35 -7.23 31.07
N GLN A 367 14.08 -6.03 31.58
CA GLN A 367 14.72 -5.52 32.81
C GLN A 367 14.29 -6.30 34.06
N ASP A 368 13.15 -6.99 34.01
CA ASP A 368 12.59 -7.76 35.10
C ASP A 368 13.03 -9.23 35.02
N PRO A 369 13.87 -9.73 35.96
CA PRO A 369 14.41 -11.08 35.92
C PRO A 369 13.34 -12.18 35.96
N LEU A 370 12.20 -11.92 36.60
CA LEU A 370 11.12 -12.91 36.72
C LEU A 370 10.41 -13.20 35.39
N LYS A 371 10.47 -12.25 34.44
CA LYS A 371 9.94 -12.45 33.08
C LYS A 371 10.84 -13.32 32.21
N LEU A 372 12.12 -13.45 32.55
CA LEU A 372 13.08 -14.31 31.84
C LEU A 372 12.79 -15.79 32.04
N TYR A 373 12.31 -16.19 33.22
CA TYR A 373 12.13 -17.61 33.58
C TYR A 373 10.85 -18.25 33.01
N LYS A 374 9.94 -17.47 32.42
CA LYS A 374 8.72 -18.00 31.81
C LYS A 374 8.98 -18.37 30.35
N ASN A 375 8.51 -19.54 29.92
CA ASN A 375 8.56 -20.02 28.52
C ASN A 375 9.96 -20.26 27.95
N LEU A 376 10.91 -20.70 28.78
CA LEU A 376 12.22 -21.18 28.35
C LEU A 376 12.17 -22.68 28.01
N TYR A 377 12.82 -23.03 26.92
CA TYR A 377 12.95 -24.39 26.43
C TYR A 377 14.41 -24.73 26.18
N PHE A 378 14.75 -26.00 26.38
CA PHE A 378 16.11 -26.49 26.25
C PHE A 378 16.38 -26.98 24.82
N CYS A 379 17.42 -26.44 24.19
CA CYS A 379 17.91 -26.94 22.91
C CYS A 379 18.96 -28.04 23.15
N HIS A 380 18.67 -29.26 22.70
CA HIS A 380 19.58 -30.40 22.82
C HIS A 380 20.84 -30.31 21.94
N SER A 381 20.91 -29.37 21.00
CA SER A 381 22.06 -29.24 20.08
C SER A 381 23.08 -28.18 20.50
N CYS A 382 22.66 -27.13 21.20
CA CYS A 382 23.56 -26.08 21.71
C CYS A 382 23.56 -25.97 23.24
N GLU A 383 22.85 -26.88 23.91
CA GLU A 383 22.77 -26.97 25.38
C GLU A 383 22.33 -25.66 26.06
N SER A 384 21.60 -24.81 25.34
CA SER A 384 21.17 -23.49 25.81
C SER A 384 19.68 -23.45 26.08
N TYR A 385 19.29 -22.75 27.14
CA TYR A 385 17.90 -22.39 27.41
C TYR A 385 17.52 -21.15 26.61
N LEU A 386 16.49 -21.26 25.76
CA LEU A 386 16.05 -20.20 24.87
C LEU A 386 14.53 -20.00 24.99
N PRO A 387 14.01 -18.78 24.70
CA PRO A 387 12.58 -18.54 24.65
C PRO A 387 11.87 -19.36 23.56
N SER A 388 10.58 -19.61 23.73
CA SER A 388 9.72 -20.30 22.75
C SER A 388 9.83 -19.74 21.32
N THR A 389 10.04 -18.43 21.17
CA THR A 389 10.13 -17.74 19.88
C THR A 389 11.34 -18.18 19.04
N GLU A 390 12.39 -18.66 19.70
CA GLU A 390 13.64 -19.12 19.05
C GLU A 390 13.57 -20.55 18.55
N PHE A 391 12.45 -21.25 18.76
CA PHE A 391 12.23 -22.59 18.25
C PHE A 391 11.28 -22.55 17.05
N PRO A 392 11.67 -23.11 15.88
CA PRO A 392 10.70 -23.45 14.87
C PRO A 392 9.86 -24.62 15.40
N ILE A 393 8.52 -24.53 15.28
CA ILE A 393 7.61 -25.62 15.58
C ILE A 393 7.07 -26.08 14.22
N PRO A 394 7.67 -27.11 13.61
CA PRO A 394 7.13 -27.72 12.41
C PRO A 394 5.70 -28.20 12.63
N ALA A 395 4.85 -28.04 11.62
CA ALA A 395 3.43 -28.38 11.72
C ALA A 395 3.12 -29.87 11.97
N ASN A 396 4.12 -30.74 11.82
CA ASN A 396 4.01 -32.18 12.04
C ASN A 396 4.62 -32.67 13.37
N SER A 397 5.33 -31.80 14.11
CA SER A 397 6.13 -32.20 15.27
C SER A 397 5.42 -31.90 16.59
N ARG A 398 5.37 -32.89 17.49
CA ARG A 398 4.80 -32.74 18.85
C ARG A 398 5.84 -32.33 19.90
N THR A 399 7.12 -32.34 19.52
CA THR A 399 8.26 -32.12 20.41
C THR A 399 9.03 -30.89 19.97
N ILE A 400 9.53 -30.14 20.94
CA ILE A 400 10.36 -28.98 20.68
C ILE A 400 11.72 -29.47 20.17
N GLY A 401 12.03 -29.08 18.93
CA GLY A 401 13.22 -29.52 18.23
C GLY A 401 14.46 -28.66 18.53
N LYS A 402 15.34 -28.57 17.54
CA LYS A 402 16.52 -27.70 17.58
C LYS A 402 16.09 -26.22 17.53
N CYS A 403 16.86 -25.32 18.15
CA CYS A 403 16.63 -23.88 18.01
C CYS A 403 16.93 -23.40 16.58
N ARG A 404 16.44 -22.21 16.21
CA ARG A 404 16.63 -21.61 14.88
C ARG A 404 18.10 -21.52 14.48
N SER A 405 18.97 -21.14 15.39
CA SER A 405 20.42 -21.05 15.13
C SER A 405 21.03 -22.42 14.80
N CYS A 406 20.71 -23.46 15.57
CA CYS A 406 21.16 -24.83 15.27
C CYS A 406 20.56 -25.36 13.97
N HIS A 407 19.30 -25.02 13.65
CA HIS A 407 18.69 -25.39 12.38
C HIS A 407 19.39 -24.72 11.19
N GLN A 408 19.75 -23.44 11.32
CA GLN A 408 20.53 -22.70 10.31
C GLN A 408 21.91 -23.35 10.11
N LEU A 409 22.63 -23.63 11.19
CA LEU A 409 23.94 -24.28 11.12
C LEU A 409 23.88 -25.70 10.52
N ASP A 410 22.85 -26.47 10.86
CA ASP A 410 22.63 -27.81 10.28
C ASP A 410 22.33 -27.73 8.79
N ASN A 411 21.60 -26.69 8.35
CA ASN A 411 21.39 -26.42 6.94
C ASN A 411 22.69 -26.02 6.24
N GLU A 412 23.42 -25.03 6.74
CA GLU A 412 24.71 -24.58 6.18
C GLU A 412 25.71 -25.76 6.08
N GLY A 413 25.75 -26.61 7.10
CA GLY A 413 26.72 -27.71 7.19
C GLY A 413 26.33 -28.98 6.43
N ARG A 414 25.04 -29.34 6.33
CA ARG A 414 24.62 -30.65 5.79
C ARG A 414 23.73 -30.54 4.55
N ARG A 415 22.64 -29.79 4.63
CA ARG A 415 21.57 -29.81 3.61
C ARG A 415 21.81 -28.81 2.49
N ARG A 416 22.35 -27.64 2.82
CA ARG A 416 22.59 -26.48 1.96
C ARG A 416 21.38 -26.17 1.09
N GLU A 417 20.19 -26.19 1.68
CA GLU A 417 18.94 -25.85 0.98
C GLU A 417 18.72 -24.34 1.01
N ALA A 418 18.27 -23.76 -0.11
CA ALA A 418 17.93 -22.35 -0.22
C ALA A 418 16.43 -22.12 0.00
N TYR A 419 16.06 -21.53 1.14
CA TYR A 419 14.65 -21.27 1.49
C TYR A 419 14.12 -19.92 0.98
N LEU A 420 14.97 -19.07 0.39
CA LEU A 420 14.61 -17.71 -0.01
C LEU A 420 13.35 -17.66 -0.89
N LYS A 421 13.24 -18.59 -1.85
CA LYS A 421 12.09 -18.65 -2.78
C LYS A 421 10.79 -18.94 -2.05
N TYR A 422 10.79 -19.95 -1.17
CA TYR A 422 9.63 -20.31 -0.35
C TYR A 422 9.28 -19.20 0.65
N ARG A 423 10.29 -18.51 1.18
CA ARG A 423 10.06 -17.37 2.07
C ARG A 423 9.34 -16.22 1.37
N LEU A 424 9.77 -15.84 0.16
CA LEU A 424 9.08 -14.81 -0.63
C LEU A 424 7.64 -15.21 -0.94
N MET A 425 7.40 -16.46 -1.34
CA MET A 425 6.05 -16.97 -1.55
C MET A 425 5.19 -16.90 -0.27
N LEU A 426 5.75 -17.22 0.90
CA LEU A 426 5.03 -17.16 2.18
C LEU A 426 4.71 -15.71 2.58
N GLU A 427 5.65 -14.79 2.34
CA GLU A 427 5.47 -13.37 2.63
C GLU A 427 4.38 -12.76 1.72
N ASP A 428 4.37 -13.12 0.44
CA ASP A 428 3.34 -12.67 -0.51
C ASP A 428 1.97 -13.28 -0.17
N LEU A 429 1.93 -14.57 0.21
CA LEU A 429 0.72 -15.22 0.71
C LEU A 429 0.16 -14.51 1.96
N ARG A 430 1.01 -14.20 2.94
CA ARG A 430 0.60 -13.51 4.17
C ARG A 430 0.05 -12.12 3.89
N LYS A 431 0.65 -11.37 2.96
CA LYS A 431 0.14 -10.06 2.54
C LYS A 431 -1.24 -10.20 1.89
N ALA A 432 -1.37 -11.11 0.93
CA ALA A 432 -2.63 -11.35 0.24
C ALA A 432 -3.75 -11.75 1.23
N GLU A 433 -3.44 -12.51 2.27
CA GLU A 433 -4.40 -12.94 3.28
C GLU A 433 -4.83 -11.82 4.24
N VAL A 434 -3.92 -10.89 4.58
CA VAL A 434 -4.26 -9.69 5.35
C VAL A 434 -5.25 -8.80 4.59
N ASP A 435 -5.15 -8.75 3.25
CA ASP A 435 -6.03 -7.92 2.42
C ASP A 435 -7.50 -8.38 2.45
N TYR A 436 -7.78 -9.65 2.76
CA TYR A 436 -9.15 -10.16 2.89
C TYR A 436 -9.86 -9.70 4.17
N GLN A 437 -9.14 -9.26 5.21
CA GLN A 437 -9.70 -8.82 6.50
C GLN A 437 -10.60 -9.85 7.22
N ASP A 438 -10.46 -11.14 6.90
CA ASP A 438 -11.27 -12.26 7.46
C ASP A 438 -10.71 -12.83 8.78
N ASP A 439 -9.73 -12.17 9.42
CA ASP A 439 -8.98 -12.68 10.59
C ASP A 439 -8.40 -14.10 10.39
N SER A 440 -7.88 -14.42 9.19
CA SER A 440 -7.27 -15.72 8.91
C SER A 440 -5.98 -15.93 9.70
N LYS A 441 -5.96 -16.95 10.57
CA LYS A 441 -4.82 -17.20 11.48
C LYS A 441 -3.93 -18.36 11.05
N ILE A 442 -4.47 -19.26 10.21
CA ILE A 442 -3.79 -20.49 9.78
C ILE A 442 -2.49 -20.19 9.01
N VAL A 443 -2.48 -19.15 8.17
CA VAL A 443 -1.34 -18.76 7.33
C VAL A 443 -0.11 -18.39 8.17
N PHE A 444 -0.33 -17.83 9.37
CA PHE A 444 0.75 -17.41 10.27
C PHE A 444 1.35 -18.56 11.08
N LEU A 445 0.64 -19.69 11.18
CA LEU A 445 1.14 -20.91 11.81
C LEU A 445 2.13 -21.67 10.91
N VAL A 446 1.99 -21.56 9.58
CA VAL A 446 2.83 -22.25 8.61
C VAL A 446 4.25 -21.67 8.60
N GLN A 447 5.25 -22.55 8.71
CA GLN A 447 6.67 -22.19 8.65
C GLN A 447 7.25 -22.36 7.22
N PHE A 448 8.50 -21.94 7.01
CA PHE A 448 9.13 -22.03 5.69
C PHE A 448 9.36 -23.47 5.22
N SER A 449 9.75 -24.37 6.14
CA SER A 449 9.89 -25.80 5.87
C SER A 449 8.56 -26.48 5.52
N ASP A 450 7.49 -26.05 6.18
CA ASP A 450 6.13 -26.51 5.89
C ASP A 450 5.69 -26.09 4.49
N LEU A 451 6.01 -24.86 4.07
CA LEU A 451 5.69 -24.38 2.73
C LEU A 451 6.52 -25.10 1.65
N GLN A 452 7.80 -25.34 1.90
CA GLN A 452 8.64 -26.13 1.00
C GLN A 452 8.04 -27.52 0.78
N TYR A 453 7.66 -28.22 1.85
CA TYR A 453 7.01 -29.52 1.73
C TYR A 453 5.70 -29.46 0.93
N LEU A 454 4.90 -28.40 1.14
CA LEU A 454 3.69 -28.18 0.36
C LEU A 454 4.01 -28.04 -1.14
N VAL A 455 4.99 -27.22 -1.50
CA VAL A 455 5.34 -26.97 -2.90
C VAL A 455 6.03 -28.17 -3.55
N GLU A 456 7.03 -28.77 -2.90
CA GLU A 456 7.84 -29.87 -3.43
C GLU A 456 7.09 -31.20 -3.41
N ASN A 457 6.49 -31.60 -2.29
CA ASN A 457 5.97 -32.95 -2.13
C ASN A 457 4.47 -33.08 -2.47
N ILE A 458 3.69 -32.01 -2.29
CA ILE A 458 2.25 -32.03 -2.60
C ILE A 458 1.98 -31.51 -4.01
N TRP A 459 2.67 -30.43 -4.40
CA TRP A 459 2.49 -29.80 -5.70
C TRP A 459 3.55 -30.14 -6.75
N ASN A 460 4.62 -30.87 -6.40
CA ASN A 460 5.71 -31.27 -7.30
C ASN A 460 6.40 -30.09 -8.01
N CYS A 461 6.46 -28.92 -7.37
CA CYS A 461 7.02 -27.68 -7.93
C CYS A 461 6.38 -27.26 -9.27
N GLN A 462 5.13 -27.63 -9.52
CA GLN A 462 4.44 -27.37 -10.79
C GLN A 462 3.10 -26.68 -10.58
N SER A 463 2.77 -25.76 -11.49
CA SER A 463 1.45 -25.12 -11.50
C SER A 463 0.38 -26.17 -11.78
N ALA A 464 -0.77 -26.03 -11.14
CA ALA A 464 -1.84 -27.00 -11.30
C ALA A 464 -2.43 -27.00 -12.72
N LEU A 465 -2.39 -25.87 -13.44
CA LEU A 465 -3.01 -25.70 -14.75
C LEU A 465 -2.01 -25.84 -15.90
N SER A 466 -0.98 -24.98 -15.95
CA SER A 466 0.03 -24.99 -17.03
C SER A 466 1.19 -25.97 -16.84
N ALA A 467 1.31 -26.63 -15.67
CA ALA A 467 2.48 -27.42 -15.28
C ALA A 467 3.81 -26.64 -15.36
N CYS A 468 3.76 -25.31 -15.21
CA CYS A 468 4.93 -24.44 -15.18
C CYS A 468 5.76 -24.74 -13.93
N SER A 469 7.09 -24.83 -14.10
CA SER A 469 8.06 -25.14 -13.02
C SER A 469 8.86 -23.93 -12.54
N ASP A 470 8.57 -22.73 -13.04
CA ASP A 470 9.27 -21.50 -12.64
C ASP A 470 8.78 -21.03 -11.27
N LEU A 471 9.49 -21.40 -10.20
CA LEU A 471 9.15 -21.06 -8.82
C LEU A 471 8.95 -19.54 -8.59
N TYR A 472 9.54 -18.65 -9.39
CA TYR A 472 9.38 -17.20 -9.22
C TYR A 472 8.04 -16.64 -9.67
N ASP A 473 7.36 -17.36 -10.54
CA ASP A 473 6.04 -16.97 -11.05
C ASP A 473 4.91 -17.68 -10.28
N MET A 474 5.27 -18.52 -9.32
CA MET A 474 4.35 -19.40 -8.63
C MET A 474 3.80 -18.76 -7.36
N VAL A 475 2.48 -18.85 -7.18
CA VAL A 475 1.75 -18.27 -6.07
C VAL A 475 0.74 -19.29 -5.53
N LEU A 476 0.62 -19.34 -4.21
CA LEU A 476 -0.38 -20.13 -3.52
C LEU A 476 -1.60 -19.24 -3.26
N VAL A 477 -2.78 -19.70 -3.67
CA VAL A 477 -4.05 -18.97 -3.51
C VAL A 477 -5.10 -19.87 -2.87
N ARG A 478 -6.10 -19.28 -2.21
CA ARG A 478 -7.30 -19.98 -1.74
C ARG A 478 -7.95 -20.76 -2.90
N TRP A 479 -8.18 -22.05 -2.70
CA TRP A 479 -8.93 -22.86 -3.67
C TRP A 479 -10.41 -22.45 -3.65
N ASP A 480 -11.04 -22.46 -2.48
CA ASP A 480 -12.35 -21.87 -2.23
C ASP A 480 -12.18 -20.51 -1.55
N LYS A 481 -12.70 -19.45 -2.19
CA LYS A 481 -12.62 -18.07 -1.69
C LYS A 481 -13.39 -17.84 -0.39
N GLN A 482 -14.45 -18.61 -0.17
CA GLN A 482 -15.32 -18.45 0.99
C GLN A 482 -14.70 -18.99 2.27
N GLN A 483 -13.68 -19.84 2.15
CA GLN A 483 -12.96 -20.41 3.28
C GLN A 483 -11.61 -19.74 3.44
N GLU A 484 -11.14 -19.62 4.68
CA GLU A 484 -9.80 -19.12 4.94
C GLU A 484 -8.75 -19.99 4.25
N TRP A 485 -7.59 -19.38 3.98
CA TRP A 485 -6.47 -20.14 3.45
C TRP A 485 -5.99 -21.17 4.45
N SER A 486 -5.81 -22.39 3.96
CA SER A 486 -5.22 -23.48 4.70
C SER A 486 -4.50 -24.41 3.74
N PRO A 487 -3.52 -25.22 4.19
CA PRO A 487 -2.81 -26.15 3.30
C PRO A 487 -3.73 -27.11 2.52
N TRP A 488 -4.94 -27.38 3.04
CA TRP A 488 -5.99 -28.19 2.39
C TRP A 488 -7.10 -27.36 1.69
N ASN A 489 -6.97 -26.04 1.64
CA ASN A 489 -7.77 -25.11 0.83
C ASN A 489 -6.84 -24.23 -0.03
N THR A 490 -5.82 -24.83 -0.63
CA THR A 490 -4.80 -24.10 -1.41
C THR A 490 -4.70 -24.64 -2.83
N ILE A 491 -4.35 -23.79 -3.78
CA ILE A 491 -3.90 -24.19 -5.12
C ILE A 491 -2.61 -23.44 -5.48
N LEU A 492 -1.67 -24.15 -6.11
CA LEU A 492 -0.42 -23.57 -6.62
C LEU A 492 -0.60 -23.25 -8.11
N LEU A 493 -0.50 -21.96 -8.46
CA LEU A 493 -0.76 -21.42 -9.79
C LEU A 493 0.33 -20.41 -10.18
N THR A 494 0.43 -20.07 -11.47
CA THR A 494 1.19 -18.88 -11.86
C THR A 494 0.45 -17.60 -11.46
N LYS A 495 1.11 -16.44 -11.42
CA LYS A 495 0.45 -15.15 -11.09
C LYS A 495 -0.76 -14.86 -11.99
N GLU A 496 -0.63 -15.12 -13.28
CA GLU A 496 -1.72 -14.90 -14.25
C GLU A 496 -2.88 -15.89 -14.06
N GLU A 497 -2.56 -17.15 -13.79
CA GLU A 497 -3.55 -18.17 -13.47
C GLU A 497 -4.28 -17.88 -12.16
N ALA A 498 -3.55 -17.38 -11.16
CA ALA A 498 -4.09 -16.93 -9.89
C ALA A 498 -5.09 -15.79 -10.09
N ASP A 499 -4.75 -14.77 -10.88
CA ASP A 499 -5.65 -13.66 -11.19
C ASP A 499 -6.90 -14.11 -11.95
N ALA A 500 -6.76 -15.08 -12.86
CA ALA A 500 -7.88 -15.69 -13.55
C ALA A 500 -8.76 -16.50 -12.58
N HIS A 501 -8.16 -17.32 -11.72
CA HIS A 501 -8.84 -18.12 -10.70
C HIS A 501 -9.61 -17.22 -9.73
N LEU A 502 -9.01 -16.10 -9.31
CA LEU A 502 -9.63 -15.10 -8.44
C LEU A 502 -10.77 -14.33 -9.11
N LYS A 503 -10.98 -14.42 -10.43
CA LYS A 503 -12.16 -13.85 -11.10
C LYS A 503 -13.32 -14.84 -11.21
N LEU A 504 -13.09 -16.13 -10.94
CA LEU A 504 -14.13 -17.17 -11.05
C LEU A 504 -15.13 -17.09 -9.89
N CYS A 505 -16.42 -17.12 -10.18
CA CYS A 505 -17.47 -17.15 -9.15
C CYS A 505 -17.86 -18.57 -8.72
N ASN A 506 -17.75 -19.57 -9.61
CA ASN A 506 -18.19 -20.94 -9.35
C ASN A 506 -17.14 -21.95 -9.84
N LEU A 507 -16.43 -22.60 -8.91
CA LEU A 507 -15.37 -23.57 -9.22
C LEU A 507 -15.90 -24.82 -9.95
N GLN A 508 -17.09 -25.30 -9.56
CA GLN A 508 -17.70 -26.50 -10.16
C GLN A 508 -18.14 -26.31 -11.62
N LYS A 509 -18.38 -25.05 -12.04
CA LYS A 509 -18.70 -24.72 -13.43
C LYS A 509 -17.46 -24.37 -14.25
N ALA A 510 -16.41 -23.87 -13.60
CA ALA A 510 -15.20 -23.41 -14.25
C ALA A 510 -14.17 -24.53 -14.47
N TYR A 511 -14.09 -25.51 -13.58
CA TYR A 511 -13.16 -26.63 -13.66
C TYR A 511 -13.87 -27.97 -13.92
N GLU A 512 -13.22 -28.84 -14.68
CA GLU A 512 -13.71 -30.19 -14.95
C GLU A 512 -13.63 -31.09 -13.70
N ALA A 513 -14.58 -32.02 -13.57
CA ALA A 513 -14.67 -32.93 -12.42
C ALA A 513 -13.40 -33.78 -12.15
N PRO A 514 -12.66 -34.29 -13.16
CA PRO A 514 -11.41 -35.01 -12.94
C PRO A 514 -10.33 -34.12 -12.29
N PHE A 515 -10.26 -32.85 -12.70
CA PHE A 515 -9.31 -31.89 -12.15
C PHE A 515 -9.63 -31.59 -10.68
N ILE A 516 -10.90 -31.31 -10.35
CA ILE A 516 -11.35 -31.09 -8.97
C ILE A 516 -11.02 -32.30 -8.09
N SER A 517 -11.18 -33.52 -8.63
CA SER A 517 -10.86 -34.76 -7.90
C SER A 517 -9.37 -34.88 -7.59
N ARG A 518 -8.49 -34.52 -8.54
CA ARG A 518 -7.03 -34.46 -8.32
C ARG A 518 -6.65 -33.44 -7.25
N ILE A 519 -7.26 -32.25 -7.28
CA ILE A 519 -7.02 -31.19 -6.28
C ILE A 519 -7.44 -31.68 -4.89
N LYS A 520 -8.63 -32.29 -4.77
CA LYS A 520 -9.09 -32.89 -3.50
C LYS A 520 -8.12 -33.96 -2.97
N GLN A 521 -7.56 -34.80 -3.83
CA GLN A 521 -6.55 -35.78 -3.41
C GLN A 521 -5.29 -35.11 -2.85
N LYS A 522 -4.82 -34.03 -3.47
CA LYS A 522 -3.70 -33.23 -2.93
C LYS A 522 -4.06 -32.59 -1.59
N HIS A 523 -5.26 -32.05 -1.44
CA HIS A 523 -5.76 -31.50 -0.17
C HIS A 523 -5.83 -32.54 0.94
N ILE A 524 -6.25 -33.78 0.64
CA ILE A 524 -6.25 -34.88 1.62
C ILE A 524 -4.83 -35.19 2.08
N ARG A 525 -3.86 -35.25 1.16
CA ARG A 525 -2.44 -35.43 1.52
C ARG A 525 -1.93 -34.30 2.40
N ALA A 526 -2.29 -33.05 2.07
CA ALA A 526 -1.95 -31.89 2.89
C ALA A 526 -2.56 -32.00 4.30
N LYS A 527 -3.85 -32.33 4.41
CA LYS A 527 -4.55 -32.47 5.68
C LYS A 527 -3.91 -33.53 6.60
N ASN A 528 -3.41 -34.62 6.03
CA ASN A 528 -2.73 -35.66 6.80
C ASN A 528 -1.38 -35.18 7.36
N TYR A 529 -0.60 -34.43 6.57
CA TYR A 529 0.68 -33.90 7.01
C TYR A 529 0.50 -32.75 8.04
N PHE A 530 -0.47 -31.87 7.80
CA PHE A 530 -0.75 -30.68 8.61
C PHE A 530 -1.81 -30.90 9.70
N ALA A 531 -1.97 -32.14 10.17
CA ALA A 531 -3.07 -32.52 11.07
C ALA A 531 -3.07 -31.77 12.42
N GLN A 532 -1.94 -31.17 12.84
CA GLN A 532 -1.84 -30.43 14.10
C GLN A 532 -2.28 -28.96 13.99
N ILE A 533 -2.24 -28.38 12.78
CA ILE A 533 -2.59 -26.97 12.55
C ILE A 533 -4.03 -26.63 13.01
N PRO A 534 -5.07 -27.43 12.72
CA PRO A 534 -6.42 -27.17 13.22
C PRO A 534 -6.54 -27.14 14.74
N ALA A 535 -5.77 -27.99 15.44
CA ALA A 535 -5.76 -27.98 16.91
C ALA A 535 -5.12 -26.68 17.42
N MET A 536 -4.00 -26.26 16.84
CA MET A 536 -3.31 -25.02 17.19
C MET A 536 -4.14 -23.75 16.87
N SER A 537 -4.83 -23.72 15.73
CA SER A 537 -5.67 -22.57 15.35
C SER A 537 -6.83 -22.37 16.33
N SER A 538 -7.43 -23.45 16.84
CA SER A 538 -8.52 -23.36 17.83
C SER A 538 -8.09 -22.63 19.13
N PHE A 539 -6.83 -22.78 19.55
CA PHE A 539 -6.29 -22.03 20.70
C PHE A 539 -6.10 -20.54 20.39
N LEU A 540 -5.69 -20.20 19.15
CA LEU A 540 -5.53 -18.81 18.71
C LEU A 540 -6.85 -18.05 18.54
N HIS A 541 -7.94 -18.75 18.21
CA HIS A 541 -9.28 -18.15 18.20
C HIS A 541 -9.85 -17.96 19.61
N ARG A 542 -9.50 -18.85 20.56
CA ARG A 542 -9.95 -18.75 21.95
C ARG A 542 -9.29 -17.59 22.71
N SER A 543 -8.01 -17.30 22.45
CA SER A 543 -7.29 -16.19 23.09
C SER A 543 -7.74 -14.78 22.68
N THR A 544 -8.59 -14.66 21.65
CA THR A 544 -9.13 -13.37 21.18
C THR A 544 -10.51 -13.03 21.76
N ASN A 545 -11.11 -13.87 22.60
CA ASN A 545 -12.31 -13.52 23.36
C ASN A 545 -11.90 -12.82 24.67
N PRO A 546 -12.13 -11.50 24.84
CA PRO A 546 -11.84 -10.79 26.09
C PRO A 546 -12.88 -11.07 27.19
N ALA A 547 -13.69 -12.13 27.04
CA ALA A 547 -14.76 -12.48 27.98
C ALA A 547 -14.32 -13.47 29.08
N ASP A 548 -13.19 -14.16 28.92
CA ASP A 548 -12.73 -15.20 29.87
C ASP A 548 -11.56 -14.72 30.77
N ALA A 549 -11.32 -13.40 30.84
CA ALA A 549 -10.40 -12.79 31.79
C ALA A 549 -11.18 -11.89 32.76
N ASN A 550 -12.00 -12.52 33.62
CA ASN A 550 -12.51 -11.95 34.86
C ASN A 550 -12.25 -12.93 36.00
#